data_AF-A0A1Q5XRQ3-F1
#
_entry.id   AF-A0A1Q5XRQ3-F1
#
_cell.length_a   1.000
_cell.length_b   1.000
_cell.length_c   1.000
_cell.angle_alpha   90.00
_cell.angle_beta   90.00
_cell.angle_gamma   90.00
#
_symmetry.space_group_name_H-M   'P 1'
#
loop_
_entity.id
_entity.type
_entity.pdbx_description
1 polymer ?
#
loop_
_entity_poly.entity_id
_entity_poly.type
_entity_poly.pdbx_seq_one_letter_code
_entity_poly.pdbx_strand_id
1 'polypeptide(L)'
;MNILRERVHCDYSNRKEHDQVYIEGYVSKNNIRRWLDNYTAMVLGDKPLNAMPTNSSPKDYDGVTGGRLNKIMLDDAIKKLSNLERTCLSCKWIREMRTAEALQVLGITKAEYTRGCNATIDSIYASINGPMAGIKRLMKQIAQ
;
A
#
# COMPACT_ATOMS: atom_id res chain seq x y z
N MET A 1 38.80 36.53 -34.49
CA MET A 1 37.94 35.45 -34.99
C MET A 1 37.54 34.57 -33.82
N ASN A 2 36.23 34.47 -33.54
CA ASN A 2 35.46 33.22 -33.35
C ASN A 2 36.07 32.15 -32.39
N ILE A 3 35.44 31.65 -31.30
CA ILE A 3 34.04 31.22 -31.11
C ILE A 3 33.75 30.93 -29.61
N LEU A 4 32.62 31.49 -29.13
CA LEU A 4 31.57 30.96 -28.22
C LEU A 4 31.83 30.10 -26.95
N ARG A 5 31.04 30.49 -25.93
CA ARG A 5 30.13 29.71 -25.06
C ARG A 5 30.58 29.27 -23.66
N GLU A 6 30.06 30.03 -22.69
CA GLU A 6 29.28 29.57 -21.53
C GLU A 6 29.30 28.08 -21.22
N ARG A 7 29.82 27.74 -20.03
CA ARG A 7 29.33 26.63 -19.19
C ARG A 7 29.17 27.19 -17.78
N VAL A 8 27.96 27.64 -17.45
CA VAL A 8 26.99 26.88 -16.66
C VAL A 8 27.60 26.44 -15.32
N HIS A 9 27.43 27.33 -14.33
CA HIS A 9 27.28 26.93 -12.93
C HIS A 9 26.21 25.85 -12.87
N CYS A 10 26.61 24.61 -12.65
CA CYS A 10 25.67 23.55 -12.30
C CYS A 10 25.59 23.52 -10.78
N ASP A 11 24.56 24.19 -10.27
CA ASP A 11 24.08 24.04 -8.90
C ASP A 11 23.82 22.55 -8.63
N TYR A 12 24.65 21.96 -7.77
CA TYR A 12 24.34 20.69 -7.10
C TYR A 12 23.27 20.94 -6.03
N SER A 13 22.08 21.34 -6.47
CA SER A 13 20.90 21.46 -5.62
C SER A 13 20.29 20.08 -5.38
N ASN A 14 20.28 19.68 -4.10
CA ASN A 14 19.30 18.77 -3.50
C ASN A 14 19.11 17.39 -4.15
N ARG A 15 20.07 16.48 -3.94
CA ARG A 15 19.70 15.06 -3.79
C ARG A 15 19.34 14.82 -2.33
N LYS A 16 18.03 14.86 -2.03
CA LYS A 16 17.52 14.21 -0.82
C LYS A 16 17.69 12.71 -1.01
N GLU A 17 18.85 12.19 -0.65
CA GLU A 17 19.05 10.77 -0.37
C GLU A 17 18.17 10.44 0.83
N HIS A 18 16.90 10.14 0.55
CA HIS A 18 16.08 9.41 1.51
C HIS A 18 16.71 8.04 1.60
N ASP A 19 17.52 7.85 2.63
CA ASP A 19 18.07 6.56 3.03
C ASP A 19 16.88 5.62 3.30
N GLN A 20 16.45 4.94 2.24
CA GLN A 20 15.30 4.04 2.27
C GLN A 20 15.79 2.75 2.90
N VAL A 21 15.77 2.71 4.23
CA VAL A 21 15.99 1.48 4.99
C VAL A 21 15.00 0.43 4.46
N TYR A 22 15.53 -0.50 3.67
CA TYR A 22 14.82 -1.66 3.16
C TYR A 22 14.78 -2.69 4.28
N ILE A 23 13.57 -3.09 4.65
CA ILE A 23 13.34 -4.15 5.63
C ILE A 23 12.61 -5.24 4.89
N GLU A 24 13.24 -6.41 4.83
CA GLU A 24 12.64 -7.59 4.23
C GLU A 24 11.31 -7.92 4.92
N GLY A 25 10.27 -8.21 4.12
CA GLY A 25 8.91 -8.45 4.63
C GLY A 25 8.11 -7.20 5.01
N TYR A 26 8.68 -5.99 4.93
CA TYR A 26 7.95 -4.75 5.22
C TYR A 26 7.01 -4.35 4.07
N VAL A 27 5.74 -4.13 4.40
CA VAL A 27 4.71 -3.67 3.46
C VAL A 27 4.28 -2.24 3.79
N SER A 28 4.41 -1.33 2.83
CA SER A 28 3.98 0.06 2.99
C SER A 28 2.45 0.19 2.99
N LYS A 29 1.92 1.23 3.66
CA LYS A 29 0.48 1.58 3.59
C LYS A 29 0.00 1.82 2.15
N ASN A 30 0.86 2.33 1.27
CA ASN A 30 0.52 2.54 -0.14
C ASN A 30 0.37 1.21 -0.89
N ASN A 31 1.20 0.20 -0.59
CA ASN A 31 1.02 -1.14 -1.13
C ASN A 31 -0.28 -1.76 -0.63
N ILE A 32 -0.62 -1.59 0.65
CA ILE A 32 -1.91 -2.07 1.21
C ILE A 32 -3.09 -1.42 0.50
N ARG A 33 -3.07 -0.09 0.32
CA ARG A 33 -4.11 0.61 -0.46
C ARG A 33 -4.25 0.01 -1.86
N ARG A 34 -3.14 -0.19 -2.54
CA ARG A 34 -3.14 -0.78 -3.88
C ARG A 34 -3.62 -2.22 -3.90
N TRP A 35 -3.32 -3.01 -2.88
CA TRP A 35 -3.89 -4.36 -2.74
C TRP A 35 -5.40 -4.27 -2.58
N LEU A 36 -5.92 -3.40 -1.71
CA LEU A 36 -7.35 -3.19 -1.54
C LEU A 36 -8.03 -2.70 -2.83
N ASP A 37 -7.42 -1.74 -3.54
CA ASP A 37 -7.93 -1.20 -4.80
C ASP A 37 -7.93 -2.25 -5.94
N ASN A 38 -7.18 -3.35 -5.78
CA ASN A 38 -7.17 -4.47 -6.73
C ASN A 38 -7.69 -5.77 -6.09
N TYR A 39 -8.46 -5.68 -5.01
CA TYR A 39 -8.92 -6.85 -4.25
C TYR A 39 -9.69 -7.83 -5.13
N THR A 40 -10.63 -7.31 -5.93
CA THR A 40 -11.44 -8.10 -6.87
C THR A 40 -10.58 -8.85 -7.88
N ALA A 41 -9.57 -8.20 -8.46
CA ALA A 41 -8.64 -8.84 -9.39
C ALA A 41 -7.82 -9.96 -8.72
N MET A 42 -7.38 -9.75 -7.47
CA MET A 42 -6.68 -10.78 -6.71
C MET A 42 -7.57 -11.99 -6.38
N VAL A 43 -8.87 -11.77 -6.12
CA VAL A 43 -9.84 -12.85 -5.89
C VAL A 43 -10.04 -13.71 -7.14
N LEU A 44 -10.12 -13.09 -8.32
CA LEU A 44 -10.29 -13.77 -9.60
C LEU A 44 -9.01 -14.46 -10.09
N GLY A 45 -7.86 -14.21 -9.45
CA GLY A 45 -6.56 -14.72 -9.88
C GLY A 45 -5.96 -13.96 -11.06
N ASP A 46 -6.56 -12.82 -11.42
CA ASP A 46 -6.11 -11.97 -12.51
C ASP A 46 -4.92 -11.09 -12.10
N LYS A 47 -4.10 -10.70 -13.08
CA LYS A 47 -3.06 -9.70 -12.84
C LYS A 47 -3.72 -8.36 -12.50
N PRO A 48 -3.32 -7.68 -11.41
CA PRO A 48 -3.84 -6.37 -11.10
C PRO A 48 -3.53 -5.40 -12.25
N LEU A 49 -4.51 -4.62 -12.71
CA LEU A 49 -4.34 -3.58 -13.75
C LEU A 49 -3.24 -2.58 -13.34
N ASN A 50 -3.17 -2.33 -12.03
CA ASN A 50 -2.12 -1.70 -11.24
C ASN A 50 -0.70 -2.27 -11.32
N ALA A 51 -0.41 -3.47 -11.82
CA ALA A 51 0.86 -4.18 -11.56
C ALA A 51 2.11 -3.33 -11.90
N MET A 52 3.09 -3.28 -10.98
CA MET A 52 4.38 -2.68 -11.30
C MET A 52 5.01 -3.62 -12.31
N PRO A 53 5.83 -3.15 -13.25
CA PRO A 53 6.67 -4.03 -14.04
C PRO A 53 7.56 -4.81 -13.08
N THR A 54 7.12 -6.01 -12.70
CA THR A 54 7.93 -6.98 -11.97
C THR A 54 8.82 -7.61 -13.02
N ASN A 55 10.13 -7.42 -12.89
CA ASN A 55 11.11 -8.10 -13.73
C ASN A 55 10.75 -9.59 -13.81
N SER A 56 10.68 -10.08 -15.04
CA SER A 56 10.36 -11.46 -15.40
C SER A 56 11.51 -12.39 -15.03
N SER A 57 11.87 -12.46 -13.74
CA SER A 57 12.77 -13.50 -13.25
C SER A 57 12.06 -14.85 -13.30
N PRO A 58 12.80 -15.97 -13.48
CA PRO A 58 12.22 -17.30 -13.50
C PRO A 58 11.31 -17.51 -12.30
N LYS A 59 10.06 -17.94 -12.55
CA LYS A 59 9.07 -18.16 -11.48
C LYS A 59 9.53 -19.32 -10.60
N ASP A 60 9.35 -19.19 -9.29
CA ASP A 60 9.54 -20.28 -8.35
C ASP A 60 8.72 -21.51 -8.75
N TYR A 61 9.33 -22.69 -8.65
CA TYR A 61 8.83 -23.99 -9.12
C TYR A 61 7.50 -24.42 -8.45
N ASP A 62 7.12 -23.76 -7.36
CA ASP A 62 5.95 -24.07 -6.51
C ASP A 62 4.62 -23.48 -7.02
N GLY A 63 4.63 -22.70 -8.11
CA GLY A 63 3.38 -22.16 -8.69
C GLY A 63 2.63 -21.14 -7.80
N VAL A 64 3.21 -20.75 -6.66
CA VAL A 64 2.73 -19.66 -5.80
C VAL A 64 3.21 -18.33 -6.38
N THR A 65 2.28 -17.58 -7.00
CA THR A 65 2.60 -16.23 -7.48
C THR A 65 2.63 -15.25 -6.31
N GLY A 66 3.48 -14.21 -6.38
CA GLY A 66 3.51 -13.15 -5.35
C GLY A 66 2.13 -12.50 -5.11
N GLY A 67 1.25 -12.49 -6.11
CA GLY A 67 -0.14 -12.07 -5.97
C GLY A 67 -0.97 -12.95 -5.03
N ARG A 68 -0.78 -14.27 -5.05
CA ARG A 68 -1.44 -15.21 -4.13
C ARG A 68 -1.00 -15.00 -2.69
N LEU A 69 0.29 -14.79 -2.47
CA LEU A 69 0.82 -14.50 -1.13
C LEU A 69 0.26 -13.18 -0.58
N ASN A 70 0.25 -12.12 -1.39
CA ASN A 70 -0.35 -10.83 -1.01
C ASN A 70 -1.83 -10.98 -0.62
N LYS A 71 -2.59 -11.76 -1.39
CA LYS A 71 -3.99 -12.06 -1.09
C LYS A 71 -4.14 -12.80 0.24
N ILE A 72 -3.35 -13.84 0.48
CA ILE A 72 -3.40 -14.62 1.74
C ILE A 72 -3.11 -13.72 2.94
N MET A 73 -2.06 -12.89 2.86
CA MET A 73 -1.70 -11.94 3.91
C MET A 73 -2.82 -10.92 4.15
N LEU A 74 -3.43 -10.41 3.09
CA LEU A 74 -4.52 -9.46 3.17
C LEU A 74 -5.79 -10.09 3.77
N ASP A 75 -6.16 -11.29 3.35
CA ASP A 75 -7.32 -12.01 3.88
C ASP A 75 -7.15 -12.33 5.38
N ASP A 76 -5.94 -12.72 5.82
CA ASP A 76 -5.66 -12.91 7.25
C ASP A 76 -5.76 -11.60 8.05
N ALA A 77 -5.27 -10.49 7.50
CA ALA A 77 -5.41 -9.19 8.12
C ALA A 77 -6.87 -8.72 8.20
N ILE A 78 -7.66 -8.94 7.14
CA ILE A 78 -9.09 -8.62 7.11
C ILE A 78 -9.85 -9.41 8.20
N LYS A 79 -9.42 -10.64 8.52
CA LYS A 79 -10.02 -11.43 9.61
C LYS A 79 -9.84 -10.82 11.00
N LYS A 80 -8.91 -9.89 11.18
CA LYS A 80 -8.64 -9.25 12.48
C LYS A 80 -9.30 -7.88 12.63
N LEU A 81 -9.94 -7.38 11.57
CA LEU A 81 -10.64 -6.10 11.59
C LEU A 81 -11.89 -6.14 12.49
N SER A 82 -12.16 -5.01 13.15
CA SER A 82 -13.41 -4.77 13.86
C SER A 82 -14.61 -4.74 12.90
N ASN A 83 -15.82 -4.90 13.43
CA ASN A 83 -17.03 -4.87 12.61
C ASN A 83 -17.18 -3.57 11.80
N LEU A 84 -16.86 -2.42 12.42
CA LEU A 84 -16.94 -1.12 11.74
C LEU A 84 -15.96 -1.03 10.55
N GLU A 85 -14.72 -1.47 10.75
CA GLU A 85 -13.69 -1.47 9.72
C GLU A 85 -14.03 -2.42 8.58
N ARG A 86 -14.54 -3.62 8.89
CA ARG A 86 -15.01 -4.58 7.88
C ARG A 86 -16.14 -4.02 7.03
N THR A 87 -17.07 -3.34 7.66
CA THR A 87 -18.19 -2.73 6.94
C THR A 87 -17.71 -1.59 6.04
N CYS A 88 -16.82 -0.71 6.54
CA CYS A 88 -16.18 0.32 5.71
C CYS A 88 -15.40 -0.31 4.54
N LEU A 89 -14.68 -1.39 4.81
CA LEU A 89 -13.92 -2.13 3.81
C LEU A 89 -14.81 -2.69 2.72
N SER A 90 -15.91 -3.33 3.13
CA SER A 90 -16.90 -3.92 2.22
C SER A 90 -17.52 -2.86 1.31
N CYS A 91 -17.98 -1.74 1.89
CA CYS A 91 -18.59 -0.66 1.11
C CYS A 91 -17.61 -0.06 0.10
N LYS A 92 -16.35 0.15 0.48
CA LYS A 92 -15.39 0.86 -0.37
C LYS A 92 -14.70 -0.01 -1.43
N TRP A 93 -14.22 -1.20 -1.05
CA TRP A 93 -13.33 -1.99 -1.91
C TRP A 93 -13.93 -3.31 -2.41
N ILE A 94 -14.97 -3.84 -1.74
CA ILE A 94 -15.62 -5.09 -2.19
C ILE A 94 -16.82 -4.78 -3.07
N ARG A 95 -17.69 -3.88 -2.60
CA ARG A 95 -18.92 -3.47 -3.30
C ARG A 95 -18.74 -2.22 -4.16
N GLU A 96 -17.62 -1.51 -3.99
CA GLU A 96 -17.28 -0.28 -4.70
C GLU A 96 -18.43 0.76 -4.71
N MET A 97 -19.11 0.89 -3.57
CA MET A 97 -20.26 1.77 -3.43
C MET A 97 -19.86 3.23 -3.57
N ARG A 98 -20.73 4.04 -4.16
CA ARG A 98 -20.56 5.50 -4.16
C ARG A 98 -20.58 5.99 -2.71
N THR A 99 -19.72 6.95 -2.38
CA THR A 99 -19.62 7.49 -1.01
C THR A 99 -20.98 7.90 -0.46
N ALA A 100 -21.82 8.60 -1.23
CA ALA A 100 -23.15 9.02 -0.79
C ALA A 100 -24.05 7.82 -0.38
N GLU A 101 -24.01 6.74 -1.15
CA GLU A 101 -24.75 5.51 -0.86
C GLU A 101 -24.20 4.81 0.38
N ALA A 102 -22.88 4.73 0.52
CA ALA A 102 -22.24 4.17 1.71
C ALA A 102 -22.62 4.96 2.98
N LEU A 103 -22.64 6.29 2.93
CA LEU A 103 -23.07 7.12 4.07
C LEU A 103 -24.53 6.87 4.44
N GLN A 104 -25.41 6.73 3.45
CA GLN A 104 -26.82 6.45 3.67
C GLN A 104 -27.05 5.07 4.28
N VAL A 105 -26.37 4.04 3.77
CA VAL A 105 -26.49 2.66 4.27
C VAL A 105 -25.91 2.52 5.68
N LEU A 106 -24.82 3.23 5.98
CA LEU A 106 -24.17 3.13 7.28
C LEU A 106 -24.75 4.10 8.32
N GLY A 107 -25.50 5.11 7.89
CA GLY A 107 -26.05 6.13 8.79
C GLY A 107 -24.97 6.97 9.49
N ILE A 108 -23.80 7.11 8.88
CA ILE A 108 -22.66 7.86 9.45
C ILE A 108 -22.29 9.07 8.60
N THR A 109 -21.55 10.00 9.21
CA THR A 109 -21.03 11.18 8.51
C THR A 109 -19.88 10.83 7.58
N LYS A 110 -19.62 11.70 6.59
CA LYS A 110 -18.45 11.60 5.70
C LYS A 110 -17.13 11.53 6.47
N ALA A 111 -17.03 12.30 7.56
CA ALA A 111 -15.83 12.32 8.40
C ALA A 111 -15.61 10.97 9.09
N GLU A 112 -16.66 10.37 9.65
CA GLU A 112 -16.60 9.04 10.27
C GLU A 112 -16.27 7.95 9.25
N TYR A 113 -16.90 7.98 8.08
CA TYR A 113 -16.59 7.02 7.02
C TYR A 113 -15.14 7.11 6.55
N THR A 114 -14.62 8.34 6.38
CA THR A 114 -13.22 8.57 6.01
C THR A 114 -12.27 8.08 7.10
N ARG A 115 -12.59 8.35 8.38
CA ARG A 115 -11.82 7.84 9.53
C ARG A 115 -11.84 6.32 9.59
N GLY A 116 -12.99 5.67 9.37
CA GLY A 116 -13.13 4.22 9.34
C GLY A 116 -12.31 3.58 8.21
N CYS A 117 -12.32 4.16 7.02
CA CYS A 117 -11.49 3.71 5.90
C CYS A 117 -9.99 3.83 6.21
N ASN A 118 -9.56 4.93 6.85
CA ASN A 118 -8.16 5.11 7.24
C ASN A 118 -7.76 4.14 8.35
N ALA A 119 -8.61 3.96 9.36
CA ALA A 119 -8.42 3.01 10.45
C ALA A 119 -8.29 1.57 9.91
N THR A 120 -9.12 1.20 8.94
CA THR A 120 -9.04 -0.09 8.24
C THR A 120 -7.64 -0.32 7.65
N ILE A 121 -7.10 0.67 6.92
CA ILE A 121 -5.75 0.58 6.33
C ILE A 121 -4.69 0.48 7.42
N ASP A 122 -4.85 1.23 8.50
CA ASP A 122 -3.90 1.25 9.63
C ASP A 122 -3.90 -0.08 10.40
N SER A 123 -5.06 -0.68 10.61
CA SER A 123 -5.23 -1.99 11.24
C SER A 123 -4.67 -3.12 10.39
N ILE A 124 -4.89 -3.08 9.06
CA ILE A 124 -4.25 -4.04 8.13
C ILE A 124 -2.74 -3.85 8.15
N TYR A 125 -2.25 -2.61 8.12
CA TYR A 125 -0.83 -2.30 8.18
C TYR A 125 -0.18 -2.81 9.47
N ALA A 126 -0.84 -2.63 10.61
CA ALA A 126 -0.38 -3.12 11.90
C ALA A 126 -0.39 -4.66 11.96
N SER A 127 -1.43 -5.31 11.43
CA SER A 127 -1.51 -6.78 11.37
C SER A 127 -0.42 -7.39 10.50
N ILE A 128 -0.13 -6.81 9.34
CA ILE A 128 0.83 -7.37 8.38
C ILE A 128 2.26 -7.17 8.87
N ASN A 129 2.61 -5.95 9.29
CA ASN A 129 3.99 -5.63 9.65
C ASN A 129 4.31 -5.98 11.11
N GLY A 130 3.31 -6.09 11.97
CA GLY A 130 3.49 -6.41 13.39
C GLY A 130 4.59 -5.54 14.05
N PRO A 131 5.55 -6.16 14.78
CA PRO A 131 6.66 -5.45 15.41
C PRO A 131 7.62 -4.75 14.43
N MET A 132 7.66 -5.17 13.15
CA MET A 132 8.61 -4.64 12.16
C MET A 132 8.35 -3.17 11.84
N ALA A 133 7.11 -2.68 12.02
CA ALA A 133 6.81 -1.25 11.90
C ALA A 133 7.58 -0.41 12.95
N GLY A 134 7.77 -0.96 14.16
CA GLY A 134 8.58 -0.38 15.21
C GLY A 134 10.07 -0.44 14.88
N ILE A 135 10.55 -1.57 14.36
CA ILE A 135 11.94 -1.76 13.94
C ILE A 135 12.31 -0.76 12.83
N LYS A 136 11.43 -0.54 11.85
CA LYS A 136 11.67 0.47 10.81
C LYS A 136 11.84 1.88 11.37
N ARG A 137 11.01 2.24 12.35
CA ARG A 137 11.11 3.52 13.02
C ARG A 137 12.45 3.65 13.76
N LEU A 138 12.89 2.61 14.45
CA LEU A 138 14.17 2.57 15.16
C LEU A 138 15.36 2.66 14.19
N MET A 139 15.38 1.86 13.12
CA MET A 139 16.45 1.92 12.13
C MET A 139 16.55 3.30 11.45
N LYS A 140 15.40 3.95 11.19
CA LYS A 140 15.39 5.32 10.67
C LYS A 140 15.96 6.34 11.66
N GLN A 141 15.83 6.12 12.96
CA GLN A 141 16.40 6.98 13.99
C GLN A 141 17.91 6.75 14.17
N ILE A 142 18.40 5.54 13.92
CA ILE A 142 19.84 5.20 13.97
C ILE A 142 20.59 5.72 12.73
N ALA A 143 19.92 5.77 11.58
CA ALA A 143 20.47 6.28 10.33
C ALA A 143 20.45 7.83 10.21
N GLN A 144 19.98 8.54 11.24
CA GLN A 144 19.97 10.01 11.33
C GLN A 144 21.11 10.50 12.20
#